data_AF-G2I803-F1
#
_entry.id   AF-G2I803-F1
#
_cell.length_a   1.000
_cell.length_b   1.000
_cell.length_c   1.000
_cell.angle_alpha   90.00
_cell.angle_beta   90.00
_cell.angle_gamma   90.00
#
_symmetry.space_group_name_H-M   'P 1'
#
loop_
_entity.id
_entity.type
_entity.pdbx_description
1 polymer ?
#
loop_
_entity_poly.entity_id
_entity_poly.type
_entity_poly.pdbx_seq_one_letter_code
_entity_poly.pdbx_strand_id
1 'polypeptide(L)'
;MKSASFGQVIKHGLFTWLQTYPTPEMTRALYARLRDEVLVATMLTLTVQVVKESVAQWADRPQNVFYEAPARRGAWTRTQLLILGQRWLCGDKTANIAEMLGRSAGSVRAKRKQLGLPPRIRLSKIQAETILAEKRSAIPADPEAVLTWEQASLLPHEARRGRTWLVRNSLNRLTLTGHKGGDKVRWHEAANIEIAYRHFAFQNPREIARDFLISESALKSQSCWEQLPPRRGAKVPWFIHARAEYYIGEHQYIRRECLCKSGCFFWTTRKGGDRVSRRYRRSIAATHGIAA
;
A
#
# COMPACT_ATOMS: atom_id res chain seq x y z
N MET A 1 -17.70 -2.09 24.02
CA MET A 1 -16.73 -2.84 23.19
C MET A 1 -15.38 -2.79 23.89
N LYS A 2 -14.87 -3.92 24.42
CA LYS A 2 -13.51 -3.99 24.97
C LYS A 2 -12.55 -3.61 23.84
N SER A 3 -11.74 -2.56 24.02
CA SER A 3 -10.84 -2.10 22.95
C SER A 3 -9.89 -3.25 22.62
N ALA A 4 -9.97 -3.78 21.40
CA ALA A 4 -8.94 -4.67 20.89
C ALA A 4 -7.60 -3.99 21.15
N SER A 5 -6.69 -4.71 21.81
CA SER A 5 -5.31 -4.34 22.06
C SER A 5 -4.74 -3.50 20.90
N PHE A 6 -4.40 -2.24 21.21
CA PHE A 6 -4.24 -1.15 20.24
C PHE A 6 -2.95 -1.28 19.40
N GLY A 7 -2.92 -2.22 18.46
CA GLY A 7 -1.82 -2.40 17.53
C GLY A 7 -1.86 -3.70 16.74
N GLN A 8 -1.00 -3.85 15.75
CA GLN A 8 -0.86 -5.05 14.94
C GLN A 8 0.15 -6.01 15.57
N VAL A 9 -0.19 -7.30 15.67
CA VAL A 9 0.76 -8.34 16.10
C VAL A 9 1.68 -8.71 14.94
N ILE A 10 2.99 -8.66 15.16
CA ILE A 10 4.03 -9.00 14.18
C ILE A 10 5.00 -10.02 14.77
N LYS A 11 5.45 -10.98 13.95
CA LYS A 11 6.37 -12.04 14.37
C LYS A 11 7.72 -11.90 13.68
N HIS A 12 8.79 -11.92 14.47
CA HIS A 12 10.19 -11.86 14.03
C HIS A 12 10.95 -13.07 14.57
N GLY A 13 10.97 -14.16 13.78
CA GLY A 13 11.58 -15.41 14.24
C GLY A 13 10.87 -15.92 15.50
N LEU A 14 11.60 -16.02 16.61
CA LEU A 14 11.08 -16.47 17.91
C LEU A 14 10.34 -15.39 18.72
N PHE A 15 10.48 -14.11 18.34
CA PHE A 15 9.90 -13.01 19.09
C PHE A 15 8.63 -12.47 18.44
N THR A 16 7.67 -12.11 19.29
CA THR A 16 6.42 -11.48 18.88
C THR A 16 6.36 -10.06 19.43
N TRP A 17 5.83 -9.14 18.62
CA TRP A 17 5.73 -7.73 18.96
C TRP A 17 4.33 -7.21 18.66
N LEU A 18 3.90 -6.20 19.40
CA LEU A 18 2.75 -5.38 19.11
C LEU A 18 3.23 -4.06 18.50
N GLN A 19 2.94 -3.82 17.23
CA GLN A 19 3.13 -2.53 16.57
C GLN A 19 1.92 -1.65 16.88
N THR A 20 2.07 -0.63 17.73
CA THR A 20 0.92 0.23 18.08
C THR A 20 0.46 1.02 16.86
N TYR A 21 -0.82 1.35 16.80
CA TYR A 21 -1.35 2.19 15.72
C TYR A 21 -0.95 3.66 15.91
N PRO A 22 -0.93 4.46 14.83
CA PRO A 22 -0.85 5.91 14.93
C PRO A 22 -2.07 6.48 15.69
N THR A 23 -1.82 7.41 16.60
CA THR A 23 -2.89 8.22 17.22
C THR A 23 -3.00 9.59 16.54
N PRO A 24 -4.13 10.31 16.67
CA PRO A 24 -4.25 11.67 16.16
C PRO A 24 -3.13 12.62 16.65
N GLU A 25 -2.69 12.46 17.90
CA GLU A 25 -1.60 13.25 18.49
C GLU A 25 -0.27 12.94 17.81
N MET A 26 0.01 11.66 17.53
CA MET A 26 1.20 11.25 16.77
C MET A 26 1.16 11.82 15.35
N THR A 27 0.00 11.81 14.69
CA THR A 27 -0.18 12.40 13.36
C THR A 27 0.11 13.90 13.38
N ARG A 28 -0.48 14.65 14.32
CA ARG A 28 -0.22 16.10 14.48
C ARG A 28 1.25 16.38 14.79
N ALA A 29 1.85 15.63 15.70
CA ALA A 29 3.26 15.78 16.08
C ALA A 29 4.21 15.50 14.91
N LEU A 30 3.92 14.48 14.09
CA LEU A 30 4.71 14.18 12.90
C LEU A 30 4.53 15.26 11.83
N TYR A 31 3.29 15.72 11.61
CA TYR A 31 2.98 16.82 10.70
C TYR A 31 3.67 18.13 11.11
N ALA A 32 3.71 18.46 12.41
CA ALA A 32 4.44 19.63 12.92
C ALA A 32 5.92 19.65 12.50
N ARG A 33 6.55 18.46 12.44
CA ARG A 33 7.98 18.30 12.12
C ARG A 33 8.26 18.27 10.63
N LEU A 34 7.38 17.66 9.85
CA LEU A 34 7.61 17.39 8.43
C LEU A 34 6.88 18.35 7.51
N ARG A 35 5.71 18.85 7.96
CA ARG A 35 4.82 19.78 7.26
C ARG A 35 4.42 19.31 5.85
N ASP A 36 4.44 18.01 5.59
CA ASP A 36 4.14 17.40 4.29
C ASP A 36 3.07 16.32 4.49
N GLU A 37 1.83 16.63 4.12
CA GLU A 37 0.66 15.76 4.35
C GLU A 37 0.83 14.37 3.71
N VAL A 38 1.38 14.30 2.50
CA VAL A 38 1.57 13.04 1.78
C VAL A 38 2.66 12.19 2.44
N LEU A 39 3.75 12.84 2.87
CA LEU A 39 4.82 12.18 3.62
C LEU A 39 4.30 11.62 4.93
N VAL A 40 3.55 12.41 5.71
CA VAL A 40 2.95 11.98 6.98
C VAL A 40 1.98 10.81 6.76
N ALA A 41 1.08 10.93 5.78
CA ALA A 41 0.12 9.89 5.45
C ALA A 41 0.81 8.57 5.10
N THR A 42 1.80 8.61 4.22
CA THR A 42 2.58 7.43 3.84
C THR A 42 3.35 6.85 5.03
N MET A 43 3.99 7.70 5.84
CA MET A 43 4.79 7.24 6.97
C MET A 43 3.95 6.57 8.07
N LEU A 44 2.67 6.97 8.18
CA LEU A 44 1.74 6.44 9.16
C LEU A 44 0.76 5.40 8.58
N THR A 45 0.93 5.03 7.30
CA THR A 45 0.00 4.13 6.59
C THR A 45 -1.46 4.62 6.65
N LEU A 46 -1.63 5.94 6.66
CA LEU A 46 -2.92 6.63 6.64
C LEU A 46 -3.23 7.11 5.22
N THR A 47 -4.48 7.51 5.03
CA THR A 47 -4.87 8.24 3.82
C THR A 47 -4.51 9.71 3.98
N VAL A 48 -4.33 10.42 2.87
CA VAL A 48 -4.08 11.87 2.91
C VAL A 48 -5.24 12.59 3.61
N GLN A 49 -6.47 12.15 3.36
CA GLN A 49 -7.68 12.70 3.96
C GLN A 49 -7.68 12.58 5.50
N VAL A 50 -7.26 11.45 6.06
CA VAL A 50 -7.18 11.25 7.52
C VAL A 50 -6.16 12.21 8.15
N VAL A 51 -5.04 12.47 7.47
CA VAL A 51 -4.05 13.46 7.94
C VAL A 51 -4.65 14.86 7.91
N LYS A 52 -5.31 15.25 6.80
CA LYS A 52 -5.99 16.55 6.67
C LYS A 52 -7.00 16.78 7.78
N GLU A 53 -7.86 15.79 8.05
CA GLU A 53 -8.85 15.84 9.14
C GLU A 53 -8.17 15.96 10.50
N SER A 54 -7.10 15.20 10.73
CA SER A 54 -6.36 15.24 12.00
C SER A 54 -5.77 16.62 12.30
N VAL A 55 -5.37 17.37 11.27
CA VAL A 55 -4.75 18.70 11.42
C VAL A 55 -5.70 19.87 11.15
N ALA A 56 -6.93 19.62 10.68
CA ALA A 56 -7.88 20.66 10.26
C ALA A 56 -8.27 21.62 11.40
N GLN A 57 -8.42 21.09 12.62
CA GLN A 57 -8.84 21.85 13.81
C GLN A 57 -7.68 22.58 14.50
N TRP A 58 -6.46 22.49 13.98
CA TRP A 58 -5.30 23.15 14.57
C TRP A 58 -5.27 24.61 14.13
N ALA A 59 -5.60 25.52 15.06
CA ALA A 59 -5.67 26.97 14.81
C ALA A 59 -4.40 27.53 14.12
N ASP A 60 -3.23 27.29 14.72
CA ASP A 60 -1.94 27.73 14.19
C ASP A 60 -1.22 26.62 13.41
N ARG A 61 -1.94 25.97 12.48
CA ARG A 61 -1.35 24.86 11.70
C ARG A 61 -0.19 25.36 10.84
N PRO A 62 0.97 24.67 10.84
CA PRO A 62 2.02 24.95 9.88
C PRO A 62 1.52 24.75 8.44
N GLN A 63 1.94 25.63 7.53
CA GLN A 63 1.65 25.51 6.11
C GLN A 63 2.17 24.17 5.57
N ASN A 64 1.32 23.48 4.79
CA ASN A 64 1.71 22.28 4.08
C ASN A 64 2.73 22.64 2.99
N VAL A 65 3.88 22.00 3.01
CA VAL A 65 5.01 22.18 2.11
C VAL A 65 5.50 20.83 1.61
N PHE A 66 6.23 20.83 0.50
CA PHE A 66 6.98 19.66 0.09
C PHE A 66 8.21 19.52 0.98
N TYR A 67 8.39 18.36 1.62
CA TYR A 67 9.54 18.18 2.51
C TYR A 67 10.86 18.21 1.75
N GLU A 68 11.69 19.20 2.07
CA GLU A 68 13.07 19.32 1.60
C GLU A 68 14.06 18.88 2.68
N ALA A 69 15.03 18.06 2.27
CA ALA A 69 16.06 17.59 3.18
C ALA A 69 17.02 18.74 3.52
N PRO A 70 17.39 18.95 4.80
CA PRO A 70 18.39 19.95 5.16
C PRO A 70 19.72 19.74 4.41
N ALA A 71 20.37 20.82 4.00
CA ALA A 71 21.64 20.81 3.27
C ALA A 71 22.84 20.45 4.17
N ARG A 72 22.84 19.24 4.73
CA ARG A 72 23.94 18.70 5.54
C ARG A 72 24.18 17.22 5.24
N ARG A 73 25.44 16.80 5.33
CA ARG A 73 25.82 15.39 5.13
C ARG A 73 25.01 14.48 6.06
N GLY A 74 24.44 13.43 5.48
CA GLY A 74 23.64 12.45 6.22
C GLY A 74 22.22 12.90 6.60
N ALA A 75 21.74 14.05 6.11
CA ALA A 75 20.35 14.46 6.24
C ALA A 75 19.40 13.39 5.68
N TRP A 76 18.23 13.24 6.31
CA TRP A 76 17.23 12.28 5.88
C TRP A 76 16.45 12.85 4.71
N THR A 77 16.51 12.17 3.56
CA THR A 77 15.75 12.59 2.39
C THR A 77 14.27 12.22 2.54
N ARG A 78 13.39 12.92 1.80
CA ARG A 78 11.97 12.59 1.74
C ARG A 78 11.73 11.11 1.42
N THR A 79 12.44 10.58 0.43
CA THR A 79 12.40 9.16 0.04
C THR A 79 12.80 8.22 1.18
N GLN A 80 13.88 8.53 1.91
CA GLN A 80 14.29 7.73 3.07
C GLN A 80 13.23 7.74 4.18
N LEU A 81 12.55 8.86 4.38
CA LEU A 81 11.47 8.98 5.36
C LEU A 81 10.23 8.17 4.97
N LEU A 82 9.83 8.20 3.69
CA LEU A 82 8.75 7.36 3.15
C LEU A 82 9.04 5.87 3.39
N ILE A 83 10.24 5.42 3.02
CA ILE A 83 10.67 4.02 3.20
C ILE A 83 10.68 3.67 4.69
N LEU A 84 11.24 4.54 5.54
CA LEU A 84 11.28 4.32 6.99
C LEU A 84 9.88 4.08 7.56
N GLY A 85 8.94 5.00 7.32
CA GLY A 85 7.60 4.90 7.90
C GLY A 85 6.84 3.68 7.37
N GLN A 86 6.81 3.49 6.05
CA GLN A 86 6.10 2.37 5.44
C GLN A 86 6.65 1.02 5.94
N ARG A 87 7.98 0.82 5.92
CA ARG A 87 8.57 -0.45 6.34
C ARG A 87 8.50 -0.65 7.85
N TRP A 88 8.59 0.43 8.64
CA TRP A 88 8.36 0.35 10.08
C TRP A 88 6.93 -0.11 10.40
N LEU A 89 5.90 0.48 9.81
CA LEU A 89 4.53 0.06 10.07
C LEU A 89 4.13 -1.25 9.42
N CYS A 90 4.81 -1.66 8.34
CA CYS A 90 4.69 -3.02 7.80
C CYS A 90 5.31 -4.09 8.73
N GLY A 91 5.97 -3.67 9.81
CA GLY A 91 6.57 -4.57 10.79
C GLY A 91 7.98 -5.02 10.45
N ASP A 92 8.73 -4.38 9.54
CA ASP A 92 10.08 -4.84 9.20
C ASP A 92 11.06 -4.66 10.37
N LYS A 93 12.09 -5.52 10.45
CA LYS A 93 13.16 -5.38 11.44
C LYS A 93 13.96 -4.10 11.19
N THR A 94 14.40 -3.45 12.28
CA THR A 94 15.26 -2.25 12.19
C THR A 94 16.50 -2.48 11.33
N ALA A 95 17.14 -3.65 11.46
CA ALA A 95 18.33 -3.99 10.67
C ALA A 95 18.03 -4.00 9.16
N ASN A 96 16.94 -4.65 8.75
CA ASN A 96 16.53 -4.69 7.35
C ASN A 96 16.19 -3.29 6.81
N ILE A 97 15.52 -2.46 7.62
CA ILE A 97 15.23 -1.06 7.24
C ILE A 97 16.54 -0.27 7.08
N ALA A 98 17.50 -0.49 7.97
CA ALA A 98 18.81 0.17 7.94
C ALA A 98 19.59 -0.18 6.67
N GLU A 99 19.62 -1.46 6.31
CA GLU A 99 20.20 -1.98 5.07
C GLU A 99 19.54 -1.33 3.84
N MET A 100 18.20 -1.34 3.75
CA MET A 100 17.46 -0.71 2.64
C MET A 100 17.76 0.78 2.46
N LEU A 101 18.05 1.48 3.56
CA LEU A 101 18.30 2.92 3.57
C LEU A 101 19.79 3.29 3.41
N GLY A 102 20.70 2.31 3.44
CA GLY A 102 22.14 2.55 3.52
C GLY A 102 22.53 3.31 4.79
N ARG A 103 21.90 2.99 5.93
CA ARG A 103 22.12 3.66 7.23
C ARG A 103 22.42 2.64 8.33
N SER A 104 22.91 3.11 9.48
CA SER A 104 23.06 2.26 10.67
C SER A 104 21.72 2.03 11.38
N ALA A 105 21.58 0.87 12.03
CA ALA A 105 20.39 0.56 12.83
C ALA A 105 20.16 1.57 13.97
N GLY A 106 21.24 2.12 14.55
CA GLY A 106 21.17 3.20 15.53
C GLY A 106 20.56 4.48 14.95
N SER A 107 20.97 4.87 13.73
CA SER A 107 20.40 6.03 13.02
C SER A 107 18.91 5.87 12.77
N VAL A 108 18.48 4.68 12.34
CA VAL A 108 17.06 4.34 12.14
C VAL A 108 16.27 4.44 13.45
N ARG A 109 16.75 3.84 14.54
CA ARG A 109 16.08 3.91 15.86
C ARG A 109 15.95 5.34 16.36
N ALA A 110 17.03 6.11 16.25
CA ALA A 110 17.07 7.51 16.67
C ALA A 110 16.09 8.35 15.85
N LYS A 111 16.08 8.18 14.52
CA LYS A 111 15.17 8.91 13.64
C LYS A 111 13.71 8.55 13.91
N ARG A 112 13.39 7.26 14.05
CA ARG A 112 12.05 6.81 14.45
C ARG A 112 11.61 7.46 15.77
N LYS A 113 12.48 7.51 16.78
CA LYS A 113 12.19 8.16 18.08
C LYS A 113 11.95 9.65 17.91
N GLN A 114 12.82 10.34 17.16
CA GLN A 114 12.73 11.78 16.89
C GLN A 114 11.40 12.16 16.21
N LEU A 115 10.96 11.33 15.26
CA LEU A 115 9.72 11.52 14.52
C LEU A 115 8.47 11.09 15.32
N GLY A 116 8.64 10.41 16.46
CA GLY A 116 7.51 9.93 17.25
C GLY A 116 6.72 8.81 16.56
N LEU A 117 7.34 8.01 15.69
CA LEU A 117 6.61 6.90 15.05
C LEU A 117 6.17 5.87 16.09
N PRO A 118 5.00 5.23 15.89
CA PRO A 118 4.41 4.34 16.88
C PRO A 118 5.38 3.24 17.35
N PRO A 119 5.58 3.05 18.66
CA PRO A 119 6.53 2.08 19.20
C PRO A 119 6.11 0.63 18.94
N ARG A 120 7.05 -0.28 19.20
CA ARG A 120 6.79 -1.73 19.24
C ARG A 120 6.99 -2.23 20.65
N ILE A 121 6.04 -3.00 21.14
CA ILE A 121 6.06 -3.58 22.48
C ILE A 121 6.31 -5.08 22.33
N ARG A 122 7.26 -5.63 23.08
CA ARG A 122 7.53 -7.07 23.05
C ARG A 122 6.42 -7.81 23.79
N LEU A 123 5.93 -8.89 23.20
CA LEU A 123 4.89 -9.73 23.79
C LEU A 123 5.44 -11.11 24.14
N SER A 124 4.87 -11.72 25.19
CA SER A 124 4.96 -13.16 25.38
C SER A 124 4.10 -13.90 24.34
N LYS A 125 4.32 -15.21 24.18
CA LYS A 125 3.51 -16.04 23.27
C LYS A 125 2.03 -16.02 23.67
N ILE A 126 1.76 -16.21 24.97
CA ILE A 126 0.40 -16.22 25.54
C ILE A 126 -0.28 -14.87 25.28
N GLN A 127 0.40 -13.75 25.56
CA GLN A 127 -0.16 -12.42 25.30
C GLN A 127 -0.50 -12.23 23.82
N ALA A 128 0.39 -12.64 22.91
CA ALA A 128 0.14 -12.52 21.48
C ALA A 128 -1.08 -13.34 21.02
N GLU A 129 -1.24 -14.56 21.54
CA GLU A 129 -2.38 -15.42 21.23
C GLU A 129 -3.69 -14.84 21.76
N THR A 130 -3.71 -14.32 22.99
CA THR A 130 -4.86 -13.61 23.56
C THR A 130 -5.26 -12.42 22.69
N ILE A 131 -4.31 -11.57 22.32
CA ILE A 131 -4.55 -10.40 21.48
C ILE A 131 -5.09 -10.80 20.10
N LEU A 132 -4.54 -11.85 19.48
CA LEU A 132 -5.01 -12.35 18.19
C LEU A 132 -6.44 -12.93 18.29
N ALA A 133 -6.76 -13.64 19.38
CA ALA A 133 -8.10 -14.15 19.62
C ALA A 133 -9.11 -13.02 19.82
N GLU A 134 -8.77 -12.01 20.63
CA GLU A 134 -9.57 -10.80 20.81
C GLU A 134 -9.84 -10.11 19.47
N LYS A 135 -8.79 -9.88 18.67
CA LYS A 135 -8.89 -9.25 17.36
C LYS A 135 -9.78 -10.03 16.39
N ARG A 136 -9.66 -11.36 16.36
CA ARG A 136 -10.55 -12.21 15.55
C ARG A 136 -12.00 -12.11 16.00
N SER A 137 -12.25 -12.12 17.32
CA SER A 137 -13.60 -11.98 17.86
C SER A 137 -14.21 -10.59 17.61
N ALA A 138 -13.37 -9.56 17.45
CA ALA A 138 -13.78 -8.19 17.15
C ALA A 138 -13.99 -7.92 15.64
N ILE A 139 -13.79 -8.90 14.76
CA ILE A 139 -14.08 -8.73 13.33
C ILE A 139 -15.60 -8.61 13.17
N PRO A 140 -16.11 -7.55 12.50
CA PRO A 140 -17.54 -7.38 12.29
C PRO A 140 -18.18 -8.62 11.65
N ALA A 141 -19.27 -9.12 12.24
CA ALA A 141 -20.02 -10.24 11.68
C ALA A 141 -20.76 -9.84 10.39
N ASP A 142 -21.24 -8.60 10.32
CA ASP A 142 -21.92 -8.02 9.16
C ASP A 142 -21.07 -8.16 7.88
N PRO A 143 -21.55 -8.89 6.85
CA PRO A 143 -20.87 -9.04 5.58
C PRO A 143 -20.60 -7.73 4.83
N GLU A 144 -21.46 -6.73 5.00
CA GLU A 144 -21.38 -5.45 4.29
C GLU A 144 -20.40 -4.46 4.95
N ALA A 145 -19.98 -4.74 6.19
CA ALA A 145 -18.98 -3.93 6.88
C ALA A 145 -17.63 -3.98 6.15
N VAL A 146 -17.09 -2.80 5.82
CA VAL A 146 -15.76 -2.65 5.23
C VAL A 146 -14.69 -2.94 6.29
N LEU A 147 -13.95 -4.02 6.08
CA LEU A 147 -12.88 -4.44 6.97
C LEU A 147 -11.63 -3.57 6.79
N THR A 148 -10.89 -3.36 7.86
CA THR A 148 -9.49 -2.95 7.75
C THR A 148 -8.67 -4.07 7.10
N TRP A 149 -7.51 -3.72 6.52
CA TRP A 149 -6.59 -4.72 5.97
C TRP A 149 -6.22 -5.79 7.02
N GLU A 150 -5.99 -5.37 8.27
CA GLU A 150 -5.60 -6.30 9.34
C GLU A 150 -6.73 -7.28 9.68
N GLN A 151 -7.95 -6.80 9.87
CA GLN A 151 -9.12 -7.66 10.11
C GLN A 151 -9.26 -8.69 8.97
N ALA A 152 -9.19 -8.24 7.71
CA ALA A 152 -9.28 -9.13 6.56
C ALA A 152 -8.08 -10.11 6.49
N SER A 153 -6.88 -9.71 6.89
CA SER A 153 -5.69 -10.57 6.90
C SER A 153 -5.77 -11.71 7.92
N LEU A 154 -6.55 -11.53 8.99
CA LEU A 154 -6.78 -12.54 10.03
C LEU A 154 -7.83 -13.58 9.65
N LEU A 155 -8.64 -13.30 8.62
CA LEU A 155 -9.63 -14.23 8.10
C LEU A 155 -8.97 -15.28 7.17
N PRO A 156 -9.44 -16.54 7.19
CA PRO A 156 -9.13 -17.49 6.13
C PRO A 156 -9.72 -16.99 4.79
N HIS A 157 -9.23 -17.54 3.68
CA HIS A 157 -9.55 -17.03 2.35
C HIS A 157 -11.03 -17.21 1.99
N GLU A 158 -11.65 -18.27 2.48
CA GLU A 158 -13.07 -18.59 2.33
C GLU A 158 -13.95 -17.57 3.08
N ALA A 159 -13.56 -17.18 4.29
CA ALA A 159 -14.29 -16.20 5.09
C ALA A 159 -14.16 -14.76 4.54
N ARG A 160 -13.23 -14.50 3.62
CA ARG A 160 -13.14 -13.23 2.89
C ARG A 160 -14.07 -13.16 1.68
N ARG A 161 -14.68 -14.27 1.24
CA ARG A 161 -15.56 -14.28 0.06
C ARG A 161 -16.76 -13.38 0.29
N GLY A 162 -17.07 -12.54 -0.69
CA GLY A 162 -18.15 -11.54 -0.60
C GLY A 162 -17.87 -10.34 0.31
N ARG A 163 -16.79 -10.35 1.11
CA ARG A 163 -16.44 -9.26 2.03
C ARG A 163 -15.64 -8.17 1.31
N THR A 164 -15.71 -6.95 1.83
CA THR A 164 -14.93 -5.81 1.34
C THR A 164 -13.89 -5.39 2.38
N TRP A 165 -12.67 -5.07 1.95
CA TRP A 165 -11.59 -4.61 2.83
C TRP A 165 -10.78 -3.47 2.24
N LEU A 166 -10.12 -2.70 3.11
CA LEU A 166 -9.16 -1.66 2.73
C LEU A 166 -7.83 -2.28 2.27
N VAL A 167 -7.26 -1.75 1.19
CA VAL A 167 -5.92 -2.08 0.70
C VAL A 167 -4.88 -1.36 1.56
N ARG A 168 -3.84 -2.08 1.98
CA ARG A 168 -2.77 -1.51 2.82
C ARG A 168 -1.89 -0.54 2.03
N ASN A 169 -1.36 0.49 2.70
CA ASN A 169 -0.46 1.49 2.10
C ASN A 169 -1.08 2.22 0.89
N SER A 170 -2.41 2.33 0.83
CA SER A 170 -3.11 3.10 -0.21
C SER A 170 -3.36 4.52 0.30
N LEU A 171 -2.91 5.53 -0.45
CA LEU A 171 -3.12 6.94 -0.12
C LEU A 171 -4.59 7.37 -0.21
N ASN A 172 -5.41 6.66 -0.99
CA ASN A 172 -6.78 7.04 -1.37
C ASN A 172 -7.88 6.14 -0.78
N ARG A 173 -7.64 5.51 0.38
CA ARG A 173 -8.60 4.60 1.05
C ARG A 173 -9.19 3.52 0.12
N LEU A 174 -8.37 2.97 -0.78
CA LEU A 174 -8.80 1.97 -1.74
C LEU A 174 -9.39 0.75 -1.04
N THR A 175 -10.53 0.28 -1.50
CA THR A 175 -11.14 -0.98 -1.07
C THR A 175 -11.01 -2.05 -2.15
N LEU A 176 -11.24 -3.30 -1.77
CA LEU A 176 -11.35 -4.44 -2.66
C LEU A 176 -12.37 -5.43 -2.11
N THR A 177 -13.16 -6.05 -2.97
CA THR A 177 -14.22 -6.99 -2.58
C THR A 177 -13.92 -8.39 -3.08
N GLY A 178 -13.98 -9.38 -2.19
CA GLY A 178 -13.90 -10.80 -2.56
C GLY A 178 -15.12 -11.25 -3.37
N HIS A 179 -14.91 -12.11 -4.36
CA HIS A 179 -16.02 -12.74 -5.08
C HIS A 179 -16.76 -13.72 -4.15
N LYS A 180 -18.09 -13.84 -4.28
CA LYS A 180 -18.88 -14.74 -3.42
C LYS A 180 -18.60 -16.22 -3.71
N GLY A 181 -18.50 -16.59 -4.98
CA GLY A 181 -18.36 -17.98 -5.44
C GLY A 181 -16.94 -18.50 -5.64
N GLY A 182 -15.89 -17.81 -5.14
CA GLY A 182 -14.52 -18.32 -5.28
C GLY A 182 -13.44 -17.32 -4.92
N ASP A 183 -12.18 -17.71 -5.10
CA ASP A 183 -11.00 -16.99 -4.58
C ASP A 183 -10.51 -15.87 -5.50
N LYS A 184 -11.48 -15.20 -6.13
CA LYS A 184 -11.26 -14.05 -7.00
C LYS A 184 -11.67 -12.79 -6.26
N VAL A 185 -11.23 -11.64 -6.76
CA VAL A 185 -11.68 -10.33 -6.30
C VAL A 185 -12.44 -9.62 -7.41
N ARG A 186 -13.31 -8.69 -7.02
CA ARG A 186 -14.00 -7.79 -7.94
C ARG A 186 -13.09 -6.60 -8.22
N TRP A 187 -12.47 -6.62 -9.40
CA TRP A 187 -11.67 -5.51 -9.88
C TRP A 187 -12.57 -4.33 -10.27
N HIS A 188 -12.11 -3.13 -9.94
CA HIS A 188 -12.71 -1.87 -10.36
C HIS A 188 -11.60 -0.89 -10.71
N GLU A 189 -11.96 0.25 -11.29
CA GLU A 189 -11.02 1.19 -11.89
C GLU A 189 -9.93 1.67 -10.91
N ALA A 190 -10.31 2.12 -9.71
CA ALA A 190 -9.34 2.59 -8.72
C ALA A 190 -8.31 1.51 -8.33
N ALA A 191 -8.73 0.24 -8.19
CA ALA A 191 -7.83 -0.87 -7.90
C ALA A 191 -6.88 -1.17 -9.07
N ASN A 192 -7.38 -1.06 -10.30
CA ASN A 192 -6.58 -1.24 -11.51
C ASN A 192 -5.51 -0.16 -11.66
N ILE A 193 -5.86 1.09 -11.38
CA ILE A 193 -4.93 2.22 -11.37
C ILE A 193 -3.86 2.03 -10.29
N GLU A 194 -4.24 1.70 -9.07
CA GLU A 194 -3.28 1.48 -7.96
C GLU A 194 -2.29 0.35 -8.29
N ILE A 195 -2.73 -0.77 -8.88
CA ILE A 195 -1.83 -1.85 -9.31
C ILE A 195 -0.84 -1.37 -10.38
N ALA A 196 -1.33 -0.59 -11.35
CA ALA A 196 -0.47 -0.02 -12.38
C ALA A 196 0.57 0.92 -11.76
N TYR A 197 0.18 1.79 -10.84
CA TYR A 197 1.10 2.69 -10.16
C TYR A 197 2.15 1.92 -9.34
N ARG A 198 1.75 0.89 -8.59
CA ARG A 198 2.69 0.04 -7.87
C ARG A 198 3.63 -0.73 -8.79
N HIS A 199 3.14 -1.13 -9.97
CA HIS A 199 3.95 -1.74 -11.02
C HIS A 199 5.01 -0.76 -11.57
N PHE A 200 4.61 0.46 -11.92
CA PHE A 200 5.51 1.49 -12.42
C PHE A 200 6.46 2.05 -11.34
N ALA A 201 6.08 2.00 -10.07
CA ALA A 201 6.98 2.26 -8.94
C ALA A 201 7.98 1.12 -8.67
N PHE A 202 7.92 0.03 -9.43
CA PHE A 202 8.72 -1.19 -9.26
C PHE A 202 8.52 -1.88 -7.89
N GLN A 203 7.37 -1.74 -7.24
CA GLN A 203 7.10 -2.49 -6.02
C GLN A 203 7.10 -3.99 -6.32
N ASN A 204 7.74 -4.80 -5.47
CA ASN A 204 7.83 -6.24 -5.63
C ASN A 204 6.42 -6.86 -5.75
N PRO A 205 6.13 -7.73 -6.75
CA PRO A 205 4.82 -8.36 -6.91
C PRO A 205 4.28 -9.06 -5.66
N ARG A 206 5.17 -9.69 -4.88
CA ARG A 206 4.81 -10.30 -3.58
C ARG A 206 4.26 -9.29 -2.59
N GLU A 207 4.87 -8.10 -2.56
CA GLU A 207 4.47 -7.01 -1.67
C GLU A 207 3.15 -6.39 -2.11
N ILE A 208 2.94 -6.23 -3.42
CA ILE A 208 1.65 -5.77 -3.97
C ILE A 208 0.54 -6.78 -3.63
N ALA A 209 0.76 -8.07 -3.91
CA ALA A 209 -0.21 -9.12 -3.64
C ALA A 209 -0.58 -9.18 -2.15
N ARG A 210 0.42 -9.05 -1.27
CA ARG A 210 0.23 -8.95 0.19
C ARG A 210 -0.61 -7.73 0.59
N ASP A 211 -0.29 -6.55 0.07
CA ASP A 211 -1.01 -5.31 0.42
C ASP A 211 -2.49 -5.35 -0.04
N PHE A 212 -2.78 -6.10 -1.11
CA PHE A 212 -4.15 -6.30 -1.63
C PHE A 212 -4.88 -7.51 -1.02
N LEU A 213 -4.19 -8.39 -0.28
CA LEU A 213 -4.68 -9.70 0.18
C LEU A 213 -5.16 -10.62 -0.96
N ILE A 214 -4.38 -10.68 -2.03
CA ILE A 214 -4.62 -11.53 -3.20
C ILE A 214 -3.42 -12.44 -3.47
N SER A 215 -3.58 -13.43 -4.35
CA SER A 215 -2.46 -14.25 -4.83
C SER A 215 -1.60 -13.51 -5.86
N GLU A 216 -0.32 -13.89 -5.98
CA GLU A 216 0.56 -13.39 -7.04
C GLU A 216 0.01 -13.72 -8.44
N SER A 217 -0.67 -14.87 -8.59
CA SER A 217 -1.33 -15.27 -9.83
C SER A 217 -2.49 -14.34 -10.20
N ALA A 218 -3.31 -13.92 -9.23
CA ALA A 218 -4.37 -12.94 -9.45
C ALA A 218 -3.80 -11.58 -9.87
N LEU A 219 -2.72 -11.13 -9.21
CA LEU A 219 -2.00 -9.91 -9.59
C LEU A 219 -1.42 -10.01 -11.01
N LYS A 220 -0.79 -11.14 -11.36
CA LYS A 220 -0.23 -11.37 -12.71
C LYS A 220 -1.34 -11.34 -13.76
N SER A 221 -2.45 -12.03 -13.51
CA SER A 221 -3.63 -12.02 -14.39
C SER A 221 -4.13 -10.59 -14.61
N GLN A 222 -4.28 -9.82 -13.53
CA GLN A 222 -4.75 -8.44 -13.63
C GLN A 222 -3.74 -7.50 -14.31
N SER A 223 -2.44 -7.72 -14.09
CA SER A 223 -1.39 -6.96 -14.78
C SER A 223 -1.41 -7.22 -16.30
N CYS A 224 -1.66 -8.47 -16.71
CA CYS A 224 -1.88 -8.83 -18.11
C CYS A 224 -3.18 -8.22 -18.65
N TRP A 225 -4.24 -8.19 -17.84
CA TRP A 225 -5.52 -7.56 -18.16
C TRP A 225 -5.31 -6.07 -18.49
N GLU A 226 -4.63 -5.33 -17.62
CA GLU A 226 -4.28 -3.91 -17.83
C GLU A 226 -3.15 -3.69 -18.89
N GLN A 227 -2.59 -4.78 -19.45
CA GLN A 227 -1.48 -4.76 -20.42
C GLN A 227 -0.26 -3.97 -19.96
N LEU A 228 0.07 -4.09 -18.67
CA LEU A 228 1.23 -3.42 -18.12
C LEU A 228 2.51 -3.88 -18.84
N PRO A 229 3.40 -2.94 -19.20
CA PRO A 229 4.64 -3.29 -19.91
C PRO A 229 5.57 -4.10 -19.00
N PRO A 230 6.51 -4.88 -19.58
CA PRO A 230 7.53 -5.59 -18.81
C PRO A 230 8.31 -4.64 -17.89
N ARG A 231 8.62 -5.09 -16.68
CA ARG A 231 9.46 -4.32 -15.74
C ARG A 231 10.93 -4.49 -16.11
N ARG A 232 11.64 -3.39 -16.32
CA ARG A 232 13.07 -3.39 -16.66
C ARG A 232 14.00 -3.03 -15.49
N GLY A 233 13.46 -2.80 -14.29
CA GLY A 233 14.20 -2.30 -13.13
C GLY A 233 14.16 -3.22 -11.91
N ALA A 234 15.06 -2.96 -10.96
CA ALA A 234 15.11 -3.64 -9.68
C ALA A 234 13.81 -3.46 -8.89
N LYS A 235 13.27 -4.57 -8.40
CA LYS A 235 12.05 -4.61 -7.61
C LYS A 235 12.35 -4.18 -6.17
N VAL A 236 11.53 -3.29 -5.62
CA VAL A 236 11.69 -2.77 -4.25
C VAL A 236 10.54 -3.20 -3.34
N PRO A 237 10.75 -3.40 -2.04
CA PRO A 237 9.68 -3.82 -1.14
C PRO A 237 8.72 -2.69 -0.72
N TRP A 238 9.01 -1.43 -1.02
CA TRP A 238 8.16 -0.28 -0.68
C TRP A 238 7.40 0.26 -1.90
N PHE A 239 6.42 1.13 -1.64
CA PHE A 239 5.65 1.82 -2.67
C PHE A 239 5.76 3.33 -2.46
N ILE A 240 6.27 4.04 -3.47
CA ILE A 240 6.33 5.50 -3.49
C ILE A 240 5.59 5.97 -4.74
N HIS A 241 4.46 6.65 -4.55
CA HIS A 241 3.59 7.13 -5.62
C HIS A 241 4.34 8.00 -6.64
N ALA A 242 5.12 8.97 -6.16
CA ALA A 242 5.90 9.88 -7.01
C ALA A 242 6.88 9.17 -7.95
N ARG A 243 7.36 7.96 -7.59
CA ARG A 243 8.22 7.16 -8.47
C ARG A 243 7.43 6.59 -9.65
N ALA A 244 6.17 6.21 -9.43
CA ALA A 244 5.28 5.79 -10.50
C ALA A 244 4.98 6.96 -11.45
N GLU A 245 4.62 8.12 -10.89
CA GLU A 245 4.30 9.32 -11.68
C GLU A 245 5.47 9.73 -12.57
N TYR A 246 6.68 9.80 -11.99
CA TYR A 246 7.88 10.10 -12.74
C TYR A 246 8.11 9.09 -13.88
N TYR A 247 8.03 7.79 -13.60
CA TYR A 247 8.26 6.75 -14.62
C TYR A 247 7.20 6.77 -15.73
N ILE A 248 5.93 6.97 -15.37
CA ILE A 248 4.82 7.10 -16.32
C ILE A 248 5.05 8.31 -17.24
N GLY A 249 5.41 9.46 -16.66
CA GLY A 249 5.68 10.69 -17.40
C GLY A 249 6.91 10.58 -18.31
N GLU A 250 8.03 10.11 -17.77
CA GLU A 250 9.30 9.96 -18.49
C GLU A 250 9.15 9.04 -19.71
N HIS A 251 8.41 7.94 -19.59
CA HIS A 251 8.20 6.99 -20.68
C HIS A 251 6.89 7.23 -21.45
N GLN A 252 6.22 8.35 -21.17
CA GLN A 252 4.99 8.77 -21.86
C GLN A 252 3.91 7.69 -21.86
N TYR A 253 3.82 6.90 -20.79
CA TYR A 253 2.76 5.90 -20.65
C TYR A 253 1.44 6.59 -20.36
N ILE A 254 0.37 6.02 -20.92
CA ILE A 254 -1.00 6.45 -20.68
C ILE A 254 -1.91 5.23 -20.59
N ARG A 255 -2.97 5.36 -19.81
CA ARG A 255 -4.07 4.39 -19.79
C ARG A 255 -5.13 4.86 -20.78
N ARG A 256 -5.44 4.02 -21.78
CA ARG A 256 -6.44 4.30 -22.81
C ARG A 256 -7.61 3.34 -22.69
N GLU A 257 -8.80 3.81 -23.04
CA GLU A 257 -9.92 2.94 -23.38
C GLU A 257 -9.75 2.39 -24.80
N CYS A 258 -10.10 1.13 -25.02
CA CYS A 258 -10.05 0.48 -26.31
C CYS A 258 -11.07 1.09 -27.27
N LEU A 259 -10.60 1.56 -28.43
CA LEU A 259 -11.45 2.16 -29.46
C LEU A 259 -12.62 1.27 -29.87
N CYS A 260 -12.40 -0.04 -29.91
CA CYS A 260 -13.38 -1.02 -30.40
C CYS A 260 -14.18 -1.72 -29.28
N LYS A 261 -13.97 -1.37 -28.01
CA LYS A 261 -14.68 -1.99 -26.87
C LYS A 261 -14.70 -1.07 -25.66
N SER A 262 -15.87 -0.49 -25.38
CA SER A 262 -16.03 0.38 -24.21
C SER A 262 -15.83 -0.39 -22.89
N GLY A 263 -15.32 0.31 -21.88
CA GLY A 263 -14.91 -0.22 -20.58
C GLY A 263 -13.62 -1.05 -20.62
N CYS A 264 -13.02 -1.25 -21.79
CA CYS A 264 -11.81 -2.06 -21.94
C CYS A 264 -10.56 -1.17 -21.91
N PHE A 265 -10.05 -0.90 -20.70
CA PHE A 265 -8.84 -0.09 -20.52
C PHE A 265 -7.55 -0.91 -20.62
N PHE A 266 -6.48 -0.26 -21.07
CA PHE A 266 -5.13 -0.82 -21.14
C PHE A 266 -4.06 0.28 -21.15
N TRP A 267 -2.86 -0.06 -20.70
CA TRP A 267 -1.70 0.83 -20.73
C TRP A 267 -0.92 0.72 -22.03
N THR A 268 -0.49 1.85 -22.56
CA THR A 268 0.32 1.95 -23.79
C THR A 268 1.12 3.25 -23.80
N THR A 269 2.03 3.42 -24.75
CA THR A 269 2.75 4.68 -24.94
C THR A 269 1.86 5.72 -25.62
N ARG A 270 2.07 7.00 -25.31
CA ARG A 270 1.28 8.09 -25.90
C ARG A 270 1.52 8.22 -27.41
N LYS A 271 2.80 8.21 -27.81
CA LYS A 271 3.25 8.24 -29.21
C LYS A 271 3.52 6.81 -29.69
N GLY A 272 3.05 6.48 -30.88
CA GLY A 272 3.23 5.15 -31.50
C GLY A 272 2.57 3.98 -30.77
N GLY A 273 1.79 4.24 -29.70
CA GLY A 273 1.12 3.21 -28.93
C GLY A 273 -0.20 2.76 -29.56
N ASP A 274 -0.62 1.56 -29.16
CA ASP A 274 -1.84 0.91 -29.61
C ASP A 274 -3.10 1.72 -29.27
N ARG A 275 -4.05 1.77 -30.21
CA ARG A 275 -5.42 2.28 -29.97
C ARG A 275 -6.42 1.17 -29.65
N VAL A 276 -6.07 -0.06 -30.00
CA VAL A 276 -6.91 -1.25 -29.82
C VAL A 276 -6.19 -2.24 -28.90
N SER A 277 -6.89 -2.65 -27.85
CA SER A 277 -6.36 -3.54 -26.83
C SER A 277 -5.93 -4.90 -27.43
N ARG A 278 -4.80 -5.46 -26.99
CA ARG A 278 -4.35 -6.80 -27.44
C ARG A 278 -5.39 -7.89 -27.19
N ARG A 279 -6.16 -7.78 -26.10
CA ARG A 279 -7.22 -8.73 -25.78
C ARG A 279 -8.36 -8.68 -26.79
N TYR A 280 -8.78 -7.48 -27.20
CA TYR A 280 -9.82 -7.34 -28.21
C TYR A 280 -9.37 -7.91 -29.56
N ARG A 281 -8.13 -7.62 -29.97
CA ARG A 281 -7.54 -8.23 -31.17
C ARG A 281 -7.57 -9.76 -31.11
N ARG A 282 -7.17 -10.34 -29.98
CA ARG A 282 -7.22 -11.80 -29.77
C ARG A 282 -8.65 -12.36 -29.78
N SER A 283 -9.62 -11.67 -29.20
CA SER A 283 -11.02 -12.14 -29.23
C SER A 283 -11.58 -12.14 -30.65
N ILE A 284 -11.28 -11.11 -31.45
CA ILE A 284 -11.69 -11.04 -32.85
C ILE A 284 -11.01 -12.14 -33.66
N ALA A 285 -9.70 -12.33 -33.51
CA ALA A 285 -8.95 -13.40 -34.19
C ALA A 285 -9.56 -14.78 -33.89
N ALA A 286 -9.92 -15.06 -32.63
CA ALA A 286 -10.59 -16.29 -32.24
C ALA A 286 -11.99 -16.45 -32.85
N THR A 287 -12.77 -15.37 -32.95
CA THR A 287 -14.11 -15.38 -33.56
C THR A 287 -14.06 -15.61 -35.07
N HIS A 288 -13.03 -15.12 -35.76
CA HIS A 288 -12.89 -15.22 -37.21
C HIS A 288 -11.96 -16.36 -37.68
N GLY A 289 -11.49 -17.22 -36.78
CA GLY A 289 -10.63 -18.36 -37.12
C GLY A 289 -9.24 -17.97 -37.68
N ILE A 290 -8.81 -16.72 -37.48
CA ILE A 290 -7.50 -16.24 -37.92
C ILE A 290 -6.50 -16.61 -36.83
N ALA A 291 -5.60 -17.55 -37.09
CA ALA A 291 -4.51 -17.88 -36.17
C ALA A 291 -3.67 -16.62 -35.88
N ALA A 292 -3.41 -16.38 -34.59
CA ALA A 292 -2.75 -15.18 -34.08
C ALA A 292 -1.27 -15.08 -34.44
#